data_AF-A0AAD4LIT0-F1
#
_entry.id   AF-A0AAD4LIT0-F1
#
_cell.length_a   1.000
_cell.length_b   1.000
_cell.length_c   1.000
_cell.angle_alpha   90.00
_cell.angle_beta   90.00
_cell.angle_gamma   90.00
#
_symmetry.space_group_name_H-M   'P 1'
#
loop_
_entity.id
_entity.type
_entity.pdbx_description
1 polymer ?
#
loop_
_entity_poly.entity_id
_entity_poly.type
_entity_poly.pdbx_seq_one_letter_code
_entity_poly.pdbx_strand_id
1 'polypeptide(L)'
;MLDATTGSTETKIHVDFTNRSVINEEGWICSNNGELLMWIPQTHRANLHRPSNIWVAGEYETRLDLSTFVHGQSWTTCINT
;
A
#
# COMPACT_ATOMS: atom_id res chain seq x y z
N MET A 1 8.95 -43.90 -3.75
CA MET A 1 9.17 -43.24 -2.44
C MET A 1 10.41 -42.37 -2.59
N LEU A 2 10.41 -41.05 -2.46
CA LEU A 2 9.40 -40.07 -2.02
C LEU A 2 9.59 -38.75 -2.82
N ASP A 3 8.44 -38.20 -3.22
CA ASP A 3 8.01 -36.81 -3.41
C ASP A 3 8.88 -35.79 -4.18
N ALA A 4 8.50 -35.60 -5.45
CA ALA A 4 8.68 -34.34 -6.15
C ALA A 4 7.67 -33.33 -5.60
N THR A 5 8.12 -32.40 -4.75
CA THR A 5 7.31 -31.23 -4.37
C THR A 5 7.20 -30.32 -5.59
N THR A 6 6.11 -30.47 -6.34
CA THR A 6 5.63 -29.50 -7.32
C THR A 6 5.39 -28.18 -6.58
N GLY A 7 6.38 -27.28 -6.63
CA GLY A 7 6.20 -25.90 -6.23
C GLY A 7 5.25 -25.25 -7.22
N SER A 8 3.95 -25.23 -6.88
CA SER A 8 2.95 -24.44 -7.56
C SER A 8 3.46 -23.00 -7.59
N THR A 9 3.83 -22.49 -8.77
CA THR A 9 4.09 -21.07 -8.97
C THR A 9 2.76 -20.34 -8.83
N GLU A 10 2.41 -20.03 -7.59
CA GLU A 10 1.32 -19.13 -7.26
C GLU A 10 1.70 -17.77 -7.86
N THR A 11 1.01 -17.38 -8.92
CA THR A 11 1.12 -16.03 -9.50
C THR A 11 0.55 -15.07 -8.48
N LYS A 12 1.37 -14.70 -7.50
CA LYS A 12 1.00 -13.78 -6.45
C LYS A 12 0.77 -12.44 -7.14
N ILE A 13 -0.48 -12.02 -7.25
CA ILE A 13 -0.82 -10.71 -7.79
C ILE A 13 -0.02 -9.70 -6.97
N HIS A 14 0.84 -8.95 -7.65
CA HIS A 14 1.71 -7.98 -7.00
C HIS A 14 0.86 -6.75 -6.70
N VAL A 15 0.47 -6.61 -5.43
CA VAL A 15 -0.44 -5.57 -4.94
C VAL A 15 0.42 -4.42 -4.43
N ASP A 16 0.52 -3.36 -5.23
CA ASP A 16 1.43 -2.22 -4.99
C ASP A 16 0.71 -0.87 -4.88
N PHE A 17 1.31 0.00 -4.07
CA PHE A 17 1.02 1.43 -4.12
C PHE A 17 1.82 2.10 -5.25
N THR A 18 1.15 2.41 -6.36
CA THR A 18 1.77 3.04 -7.54
C THR A 18 1.03 4.32 -7.92
N ASN A 19 1.49 5.04 -8.95
CA ASN A 19 0.74 6.19 -9.48
C ASN A 19 -0.61 5.81 -10.11
N ARG A 20 -0.86 4.52 -10.37
CA ARG A 20 -2.16 4.03 -10.85
C ARG A 20 -3.15 3.74 -9.73
N SER A 21 -2.69 3.78 -8.47
CA SER A 21 -3.58 3.61 -7.33
C SER A 21 -4.54 4.79 -7.21
N VAL A 22 -5.77 4.53 -6.80
CA VAL A 22 -6.83 5.56 -6.65
C VAL A 22 -7.31 5.60 -5.22
N ILE A 23 -7.82 6.75 -4.76
CA ILE A 23 -8.54 6.81 -3.48
C ILE A 23 -10.02 6.69 -3.80
N ASN A 24 -10.68 5.67 -3.27
CA ASN A 24 -12.12 5.49 -3.44
C ASN A 24 -12.92 6.44 -2.52
N GLU A 25 -14.25 6.45 -2.66
CA GLU A 25 -15.14 7.33 -1.90
C GLU A 25 -15.07 7.10 -0.37
N GLU A 26 -14.77 5.88 0.05
CA GLU A 26 -14.60 5.51 1.46
C GLU A 26 -13.24 5.96 2.03
N GLY A 27 -12.29 6.32 1.18
CA GLY A 27 -10.95 6.77 1.56
C GLY A 27 -9.85 5.73 1.49
N TRP A 28 -10.12 4.56 0.93
CA TRP A 28 -9.11 3.55 0.69
C TRP A 28 -8.27 3.90 -0.53
N ILE A 29 -6.95 3.83 -0.38
CA ILE A 29 -6.07 3.67 -1.53
C ILE A 29 -6.28 2.25 -2.07
N CYS A 30 -6.74 2.16 -3.30
CA CYS A 30 -6.89 0.91 -4.02
C CYS A 30 -5.74 0.74 -5.02
N SER A 31 -5.28 -0.50 -5.16
CA SER A 31 -4.43 -0.93 -6.28
C SER A 31 -5.15 -0.72 -7.62
N ASN A 32 -4.41 -0.81 -8.73
CA ASN A 32 -4.97 -0.72 -10.07
C ASN A 32 -6.06 -1.79 -10.36
N ASN A 33 -6.05 -2.92 -9.63
CA ASN A 33 -7.07 -3.97 -9.78
C ASN A 33 -8.16 -3.91 -8.70
N GLY A 34 -8.15 -2.87 -7.85
CA GLY A 34 -9.19 -2.62 -6.85
C GLY A 34 -8.94 -3.20 -5.46
N GLU A 35 -7.80 -3.87 -5.22
CA GLU A 35 -7.44 -4.35 -3.89
C GLU A 35 -7.19 -3.17 -2.94
N LEU A 36 -7.71 -3.27 -1.72
CA LEU A 36 -7.53 -2.25 -0.69
C LEU A 36 -6.11 -2.34 -0.12
N LEU A 37 -5.37 -1.22 -0.20
CA LEU A 37 -4.00 -1.12 0.32
C LEU A 37 -4.00 -0.56 1.74
N MET A 38 -4.57 0.64 1.91
CA MET A 38 -4.62 1.35 3.17
C MET A 38 -5.66 2.46 3.17
N TRP A 39 -6.20 2.77 4.34
CA TRP A 39 -7.20 3.81 4.51
C TRP A 39 -6.55 5.14 4.88
N ILE A 40 -6.99 6.22 4.24
CA ILE A 40 -6.48 7.58 4.46
C ILE A 40 -7.56 8.44 5.13
N PRO A 41 -7.27 9.08 6.28
CA PRO A 41 -8.19 10.02 6.90
C PRO A 41 -8.50 11.20 5.98
N GLN A 42 -9.74 11.71 6.01
CA GLN A 42 -10.22 12.74 5.08
C GLN A 42 -9.34 14.00 5.07
N THR A 43 -8.84 14.43 6.23
CA THR A 43 -7.96 15.59 6.40
C THR A 43 -6.65 15.49 5.62
N HIS A 44 -6.19 14.27 5.31
CA HIS A 44 -4.91 14.01 4.68
C HIS A 44 -4.99 13.73 3.19
N ARG A 45 -6.20 13.58 2.61
CA ARG A 45 -6.38 13.13 1.21
C ARG A 45 -5.98 14.21 0.20
N ALA A 46 -6.29 15.47 0.47
CA ALA A 46 -6.11 16.57 -0.49
C ALA A 46 -4.64 16.83 -0.85
N ASN A 47 -3.75 16.71 0.14
CA ASN A 47 -2.32 16.98 -0.02
C ASN A 47 -1.46 15.73 0.12
N LEU A 48 -2.03 14.55 -0.16
CA LEU A 48 -1.32 13.28 -0.09
C LEU A 48 -0.30 13.18 -1.22
N HIS A 49 0.95 12.91 -0.85
CA HIS A 49 2.01 12.61 -1.81
C HIS A 49 1.74 11.27 -2.51
N ARG A 50 1.81 11.30 -3.84
CA ARG A 50 1.84 10.08 -4.67
C ARG A 50 3.28 9.60 -4.87
N PRO A 51 3.50 8.34 -5.26
CA PRO A 51 4.83 7.79 -5.45
C PRO A 51 5.73 8.61 -6.39
N SER A 52 5.16 9.30 -7.39
CA SER A 52 5.91 10.19 -8.30
C SER A 52 5.72 11.69 -8.04
N ASN A 53 5.13 12.09 -6.92
CA ASN A 53 5.10 13.50 -6.54
C ASN A 53 6.49 13.91 -6.05
N ILE A 54 7.08 14.93 -6.68
CA ILE A 54 8.31 15.56 -6.20
C ILE A 54 7.97 16.58 -5.10
N TRP A 55 6.81 17.24 -5.21
CA TRP A 55 6.32 18.23 -4.26
C TRP A 55 4.79 18.37 -4.36
N VAL A 56 4.13 18.72 -3.25
CA VAL A 56 2.71 19.11 -3.21
C VAL A 56 2.64 20.56 -2.72
N ALA A 57 2.10 21.46 -3.54
CA ALA A 57 1.98 22.87 -3.17
C ALA A 57 0.81 23.10 -2.21
N GLY A 58 1.10 23.45 -0.95
CA GLY A 58 0.12 23.74 0.10
C GLY A 58 0.80 23.85 1.48
N GLU A 59 0.12 24.41 2.48
CA GLU A 59 0.71 24.57 3.83
C GLU A 59 0.97 23.24 4.55
N TYR A 60 0.17 22.19 4.28
CA TYR A 60 0.23 20.92 4.99
C TYR A 60 0.27 19.74 4.02
N GLU A 61 1.47 19.33 3.63
CA GLU A 61 1.67 18.10 2.86
C GLU A 61 1.49 16.87 3.75
N THR A 62 0.92 15.80 3.19
CA THR A 62 0.88 14.49 3.84
C THR A 62 1.79 13.53 3.08
N ARG A 63 2.82 13.00 3.76
CA ARG A 63 3.69 11.96 3.23
C ARG A 63 3.45 10.65 3.97
N LEU A 64 3.36 9.57 3.21
CA LEU A 64 3.34 8.22 3.77
C LEU A 64 4.78 7.78 3.95
N ASP A 65 5.19 7.60 5.20
CA ASP A 65 6.43 6.91 5.52
C ASP A 65 6.13 5.42 5.71
N LEU A 66 6.59 4.61 4.75
CA LEU A 66 6.44 3.16 4.78
C LEU A 66 7.76 2.45 5.11
N SER A 67 8.80 3.19 5.51
CA SER A 67 10.15 2.64 5.73
C SER A 67 10.20 1.61 6.86
N THR A 68 9.32 1.75 7.85
CA THR A 68 9.16 0.83 8.98
C THR A 68 7.90 -0.02 8.89
N PHE A 69 7.15 0.08 7.79
CA PHE A 69 5.87 -0.60 7.65
C PHE A 69 6.08 -2.11 7.52
N VAL A 70 5.53 -2.86 8.47
CA VAL A 70 5.63 -4.31 8.46
C VAL A 70 4.44 -4.91 7.71
N HIS A 71 4.72 -5.79 6.75
CA HIS A 71 3.73 -6.36 5.85
C HIS A 71 3.78 -7.89 5.78
N GLY A 72 2.74 -8.51 5.22
CA GLY A 72 2.66 -9.96 5.04
C GLY A 72 2.62 -10.69 6.37
N GLN A 73 3.31 -11.83 6.50
CA GLN A 73 3.29 -12.65 7.73
C GLN A 73 3.86 -11.94 8.96
N SER A 74 4.65 -10.88 8.77
CA SER A 74 5.23 -10.11 9.86
C SER A 74 4.30 -9.01 10.39
N TRP A 75 3.08 -8.86 9.86
CA TRP A 75 2.14 -7.78 10.26
C TRP A 75 1.92 -7.66 11.77
N THR A 76 2.03 -8.76 12.51
CA THR A 76 1.87 -8.80 13.97
C THR A 76 2.93 -8.01 14.73
N THR A 77 4.09 -7.72 14.13
CA THR A 77 5.15 -6.93 14.77
C THR A 77 4.91 -5.42 14.66
N CYS A 78 3.93 -4.98 13.86
CA CYS A 78 3.58 -3.57 13.67
C CYS A 78 3.09 -2.86 14.96
N ILE A 79 2.73 -3.60 16.01
CA ILE A 79 2.17 -3.03 17.24
C ILE A 79 3.24 -2.51 18.23
N ASN A 80 4.51 -2.85 18.00
CA ASN A 80 5.61 -2.64 18.96
C ASN A 80 6.68 -1.64 18.49
N THR A 81 6.41 -0.85 17.46
CA THR A 81 7.26 0.26 16.98
C THR A 81 6.77 1.59 17.53
#